data_AF-A0A165DF46-F1
#
_entry.id   AF-A0A165DF46-F1
#
_cell.length_a   1.000
_cell.length_b   1.000
_cell.length_c   1.000
_cell.angle_alpha   90.00
_cell.angle_beta   90.00
_cell.angle_gamma   90.00
#
_symmetry.space_group_name_H-M   'P 1'
#
loop_
_entity.id
_entity.type
_entity.pdbx_description
1 polymer ?
#
loop_
_entity_poly.entity_id
_entity_poly.type
_entity_poly.pdbx_seq_one_letter_code
_entity_poly.pdbx_strand_id
1 'polypeptide(L)'
;MNWLTALAVRIAAANAVAAAYASDQYPLTAQAETRVSLPWDEPLSQDATGNFIFQALASLMQTAANAIYPNGHAIVPASIPPGTLLYHGRGSDVLPEMDWIAFDPEHSMFFAGRGNDSTLFTFSTTRELKLVYFDGSSGNKVSGVVDTQELLVWGEIRGGAGGRSGERQLITDACTWGAQYGIDGYVRMEADFEIMYCNFSQGLELVSAVNVVGGGSIGGPRGGPRKDQYLTSRDRLQGLPLPESPEHGPGGPPDRPGSPRGPGGPGGGSPTPPPGWKGSFPNSVMHEVGHAGAWHNDFPGELRVRVDPSGLISFFDPALTSLAKARRSLTRRQYRLLNISAMDIATVQADAADVFARVSTAGSGLDWQGLARVIEDRFSDRLPYLRYLLHQPTTNVSAHTADIRQQLITSLLPYMPRTGVGEPDWFAEIAHGCATRFTAHLPAARFTKQEHVLFRAVDVVLHEICRVLTSAWRDAFDVEQQSVDVAAGLLKKWKDDVDWLVEWLDWPTWMGCHPACGVDEWCYVPQHRPFGGDDENDHTPRCVSMTPPL
;
A
#
# COMPACT_ATOMS: atom_id res chain seq x y z
N MET A 1 -35.60 -58.68 15.74
CA MET A 1 -35.85 -57.77 14.59
C MET A 1 -35.45 -56.30 14.84
N ASN A 2 -34.59 -55.97 15.83
CA ASN A 2 -34.23 -54.56 16.13
C ASN A 2 -32.74 -54.20 15.98
N TRP A 3 -31.92 -55.09 15.42
CA TRP A 3 -30.49 -54.81 15.21
C TRP A 3 -30.14 -54.43 13.75
N LEU A 4 -30.97 -54.84 12.78
CA LEU A 4 -30.77 -54.51 11.37
C LEU A 4 -31.19 -53.08 11.01
N THR A 5 -32.14 -52.49 11.74
CA THR A 5 -32.60 -51.11 11.55
C THR A 5 -31.62 -50.09 12.10
N ALA A 6 -30.93 -50.38 13.21
CA ALA A 6 -29.92 -49.49 13.78
C ALA A 6 -28.65 -49.37 12.92
N LEU A 7 -28.29 -50.44 12.20
CA LEU A 7 -27.14 -50.44 11.28
C LEU A 7 -27.45 -49.66 9.98
N ALA A 8 -28.68 -49.79 9.46
CA ALA A 8 -29.11 -49.07 8.26
C ALA A 8 -29.12 -47.54 8.45
N VAL A 9 -29.53 -47.06 9.63
CA VAL A 9 -29.56 -45.61 9.94
C VAL A 9 -28.14 -45.04 10.09
N ARG A 10 -27.17 -45.81 10.60
CA ARG A 10 -25.78 -45.34 10.73
C ARG A 10 -25.03 -45.33 9.39
N ILE A 11 -25.33 -46.25 8.47
CA ILE A 11 -24.75 -46.25 7.12
C ILE A 11 -25.34 -45.11 6.28
N ALA A 12 -26.63 -44.79 6.44
CA ALA A 12 -27.24 -43.64 5.78
C ALA A 12 -26.69 -42.29 6.30
N ALA A 13 -26.42 -42.18 7.61
CA ALA A 13 -25.79 -40.98 8.18
C ALA A 13 -24.31 -40.83 7.77
N ALA A 14 -23.56 -41.93 7.65
CA ALA A 14 -22.17 -41.89 7.16
C ALA A 14 -22.09 -41.48 5.67
N ASN A 15 -23.04 -41.91 4.84
CA ASN A 15 -23.11 -41.51 3.43
C ASN A 15 -23.59 -40.06 3.24
N ALA A 16 -24.45 -39.54 4.13
CA ALA A 16 -24.84 -38.13 4.12
C ALA A 16 -23.70 -37.19 4.55
N VAL A 17 -22.84 -37.63 5.48
CA VAL A 17 -21.64 -36.87 5.88
C VAL A 17 -20.53 -36.98 4.84
N ALA A 18 -20.38 -38.12 4.16
CA ALA A 18 -19.44 -38.24 3.05
C ALA A 18 -19.85 -37.42 1.81
N ALA A 19 -21.15 -37.22 1.58
CA ALA A 19 -21.65 -36.34 0.52
C ALA A 19 -21.45 -34.84 0.81
N ALA A 20 -21.31 -34.45 2.08
CA ALA A 20 -20.98 -33.07 2.48
C ALA A 20 -19.47 -32.76 2.45
N TYR A 21 -18.62 -33.78 2.31
CA TYR A 21 -17.16 -33.68 2.17
C TYR A 21 -16.64 -34.31 0.88
N ALA A 22 -17.52 -34.51 -0.13
CA ALA A 22 -17.06 -34.78 -1.47
C ALA A 22 -16.31 -33.51 -1.93
N SER A 23 -14.99 -33.59 -1.94
CA SER A 23 -14.16 -32.61 -2.62
C SER A 23 -14.64 -32.57 -4.06
N ASP A 24 -15.20 -31.44 -4.50
CA ASP A 24 -15.52 -31.25 -5.90
C ASP A 24 -14.26 -31.51 -6.71
N GLN A 25 -14.17 -32.68 -7.34
CA GLN A 25 -13.16 -32.94 -8.35
C GLN A 25 -13.57 -32.15 -9.59
N TYR A 26 -13.06 -30.93 -9.68
CA TYR A 26 -13.22 -30.11 -10.87
C TYR A 26 -12.51 -30.78 -12.05
N PRO A 27 -13.19 -30.97 -13.20
CA PRO A 27 -12.54 -31.45 -14.40
C PRO A 27 -11.41 -30.49 -14.81
N LEU A 28 -10.24 -31.06 -15.11
CA LEU A 28 -8.97 -30.40 -15.48
C LEU A 28 -9.00 -29.55 -16.77
N THR A 29 -10.17 -29.26 -17.32
CA THR A 29 -10.32 -28.74 -18.70
C THR A 29 -11.11 -27.44 -18.83
N ALA A 30 -11.43 -26.74 -17.73
CA ALA A 30 -12.12 -25.43 -17.78
C ALA A 30 -11.20 -24.21 -17.50
N GLN A 31 -9.87 -24.36 -17.57
CA GLN A 31 -8.88 -23.34 -17.13
C GLN A 31 -8.45 -22.32 -18.20
N ALA A 32 -9.13 -22.19 -19.35
CA ALA A 32 -8.56 -21.48 -20.49
C ALA A 32 -8.72 -19.94 -20.51
N GLU A 33 -9.63 -19.34 -19.75
CA GLU A 33 -9.96 -17.91 -19.96
C GLU A 33 -9.28 -16.90 -19.00
N THR A 34 -8.49 -17.36 -18.02
CA THR A 34 -7.96 -16.47 -16.96
C THR A 34 -6.45 -16.35 -16.87
N ARG A 35 -5.68 -17.16 -17.62
CA ARG A 35 -4.21 -17.10 -17.59
C ARG A 35 -3.66 -16.18 -18.67
N VAL A 36 -2.44 -15.71 -18.46
CA VAL A 36 -1.64 -15.08 -19.52
C VAL A 36 -1.42 -16.13 -20.62
N SER A 37 -1.97 -15.88 -21.81
CA SER A 37 -1.91 -16.81 -22.96
C SER A 37 -0.70 -16.54 -23.86
N LEU A 38 0.27 -15.77 -23.40
CA LEU A 38 1.45 -15.40 -24.18
C LEU A 38 2.41 -16.59 -24.35
N PRO A 39 3.11 -16.71 -25.48
CA PRO A 39 4.31 -17.54 -25.58
C PRO A 39 5.27 -17.25 -24.43
N TRP A 40 5.95 -18.28 -23.94
CA TRP A 40 6.77 -18.18 -22.73
C TRP A 40 7.91 -17.16 -22.85
N ASP A 41 8.43 -16.91 -24.06
CA ASP A 41 9.52 -15.98 -24.35
C ASP A 41 9.06 -14.60 -24.85
N GLU A 42 7.75 -14.39 -25.01
CA GLU A 42 7.18 -13.11 -25.43
C GLU A 42 7.23 -12.10 -24.27
N PRO A 43 7.86 -10.92 -24.47
CA PRO A 43 7.88 -9.87 -23.47
C PRO A 43 6.49 -9.28 -23.24
N LEU A 44 6.26 -8.75 -22.04
CA LEU A 44 5.02 -8.05 -21.73
C LEU A 44 4.85 -6.77 -22.55
N SER A 45 3.59 -6.37 -22.73
CA SER A 45 3.25 -5.04 -23.24
C SER A 45 3.82 -3.95 -22.33
N GLN A 46 4.23 -2.82 -22.92
CA GLN A 46 4.64 -1.63 -22.15
C GLN A 46 3.53 -1.11 -21.22
N ASP A 47 2.26 -1.38 -21.56
CA ASP A 47 1.11 -0.98 -20.73
C ASP A 47 0.71 -2.07 -19.73
N ALA A 48 1.51 -3.13 -19.55
CA ALA A 48 1.23 -4.16 -18.55
C ALA A 48 1.32 -3.55 -17.14
N THR A 49 0.28 -3.79 -16.34
CA THR A 49 0.15 -3.23 -14.99
C THR A 49 0.18 -4.28 -13.89
N GLY A 50 0.44 -5.55 -14.24
CA GLY A 50 0.42 -6.66 -13.30
C GLY A 50 1.40 -6.51 -12.14
N ASN A 51 2.59 -5.95 -12.40
CA ASN A 51 3.56 -5.61 -11.34
C ASN A 51 3.01 -4.57 -10.35
N PHE A 52 2.28 -3.55 -10.81
CA PHE A 52 1.71 -2.54 -9.91
C PHE A 52 0.60 -3.11 -9.03
N ILE A 53 -0.26 -3.98 -9.58
CA ILE A 53 -1.31 -4.66 -8.80
C ILE A 53 -0.68 -5.64 -7.81
N PHE A 54 0.31 -6.43 -8.24
CA PHE A 54 1.03 -7.35 -7.36
C PHE A 54 1.74 -6.61 -6.24
N GLN A 55 2.41 -5.49 -6.55
CA GLN A 55 3.08 -4.69 -5.55
C GLN A 55 2.08 -4.13 -4.53
N ALA A 56 0.95 -3.58 -4.99
CA ALA A 56 -0.09 -3.06 -4.10
C ALA A 56 -0.64 -4.14 -3.17
N LEU A 57 -0.80 -5.37 -3.66
CA LEU A 57 -1.16 -6.55 -2.86
C LEU A 57 -0.07 -6.89 -1.83
N ALA A 58 1.18 -6.93 -2.26
CA ALA A 58 2.34 -7.30 -1.42
C ALA A 58 2.67 -6.24 -0.35
N SER A 59 2.25 -4.99 -0.55
CA SER A 59 2.55 -3.85 0.32
C SER A 59 1.40 -3.42 1.23
N LEU A 60 0.27 -4.14 1.24
CA LEU A 60 -0.86 -3.78 2.09
C LEU A 60 -0.43 -3.65 3.55
N MET A 61 -0.87 -2.56 4.20
CA MET A 61 -0.55 -2.22 5.59
C MET A 61 0.93 -1.97 5.92
N GLN A 62 1.81 -1.80 4.92
CA GLN A 62 3.24 -1.49 5.13
C GLN A 62 3.55 -0.01 4.89
N THR A 63 4.28 0.64 5.79
CA THR A 63 4.55 2.09 5.72
C THR A 63 5.62 2.46 4.70
N ALA A 64 6.68 1.65 4.54
CA ALA A 64 7.79 1.98 3.64
C ALA A 64 7.34 2.08 2.17
N ALA A 65 6.62 1.06 1.70
CA ALA A 65 6.11 1.02 0.33
C ALA A 65 5.10 2.14 0.04
N ASN A 66 4.21 2.43 1.01
CA ASN A 66 3.27 3.53 0.92
C ASN A 66 3.95 4.91 0.97
N ALA A 67 5.09 5.04 1.66
CA ALA A 67 5.89 6.26 1.68
C ALA A 67 6.64 6.48 0.34
N ILE A 68 7.16 5.41 -0.27
CA ILE A 68 7.82 5.47 -1.59
C ILE A 68 6.81 5.75 -2.72
N TYR A 69 5.61 5.18 -2.62
CA TYR A 69 4.49 5.40 -3.56
C TYR A 69 3.31 6.08 -2.85
N PRO A 70 3.42 7.39 -2.59
CA PRO A 70 2.46 8.10 -1.75
C PRO A 70 1.07 8.25 -2.38
N ASN A 71 0.98 8.26 -3.72
CA ASN A 71 -0.30 8.25 -4.42
C ASN A 71 -0.81 6.80 -4.50
N GLY A 72 -1.70 6.44 -3.58
CA GLY A 72 -2.36 5.14 -3.55
C GLY A 72 -3.30 4.90 -4.74
N HIS A 73 -3.38 3.66 -5.20
CA HIS A 73 -4.21 3.23 -6.34
C HIS A 73 -5.06 1.99 -6.01
N ALA A 74 -5.24 1.67 -4.73
CA ALA A 74 -6.01 0.52 -4.27
C ALA A 74 -7.05 0.92 -3.21
N ILE A 75 -8.22 0.28 -3.29
CA ILE A 75 -9.28 0.32 -2.28
C ILE A 75 -9.50 -1.11 -1.82
N VAL A 76 -9.38 -1.34 -0.50
CA VAL A 76 -9.45 -2.70 0.05
C VAL A 76 -10.41 -2.73 1.23
N PRO A 77 -11.39 -3.65 1.28
CA PRO A 77 -12.15 -3.90 2.49
C PRO A 77 -11.21 -4.31 3.62
N ALA A 78 -11.50 -3.86 4.83
CA ALA A 78 -10.70 -4.18 5.99
C ALA A 78 -11.57 -4.34 7.23
N SER A 79 -11.01 -4.95 8.26
CA SER A 79 -11.68 -5.12 9.54
C SER A 79 -10.71 -5.03 10.71
N ILE A 80 -11.23 -4.70 11.89
CA ILE A 80 -10.49 -4.78 13.15
C ILE A 80 -11.28 -5.70 14.09
N PRO A 81 -10.66 -6.75 14.66
CA PRO A 81 -11.35 -7.66 15.57
C PRO A 81 -11.70 -6.97 16.91
N PRO A 82 -12.69 -7.50 17.68
CA PRO A 82 -12.97 -7.03 19.03
C PRO A 82 -11.76 -7.19 19.96
N GLY A 83 -11.66 -6.34 20.98
CA GLY A 83 -10.56 -6.31 21.95
C GLY A 83 -9.32 -5.56 21.48
N THR A 84 -9.37 -4.90 20.33
CA THR A 84 -8.25 -4.10 19.80
C THR A 84 -8.25 -2.73 20.46
N LEU A 85 -7.10 -2.27 20.94
CA LEU A 85 -6.95 -0.93 21.49
C LEU A 85 -6.69 0.09 20.40
N LEU A 86 -7.36 1.24 20.50
CA LEU A 86 -7.23 2.39 19.60
C LEU A 86 -7.17 3.68 20.43
N TYR A 87 -6.50 4.70 19.91
CA TYR A 87 -6.13 5.89 20.66
C TYR A 87 -6.58 7.18 19.96
N HIS A 88 -7.14 8.12 20.71
CA HIS A 88 -7.49 9.45 20.21
C HIS A 88 -6.94 10.54 21.14
N GLY A 89 -6.16 11.47 20.59
CA GLY A 89 -5.65 12.62 21.30
C GLY A 89 -6.49 13.85 20.98
N ARG A 90 -6.81 14.66 21.99
CA ARG A 90 -7.50 15.93 21.78
C ARG A 90 -7.11 16.98 22.81
N GLY A 91 -7.14 18.25 22.43
CA GLY A 91 -6.99 19.38 23.37
C GLY A 91 -8.25 19.67 24.19
N SER A 92 -8.97 18.64 24.62
CA SER A 92 -10.16 18.71 25.48
C SER A 92 -10.49 17.32 26.05
N ASP A 93 -11.19 17.27 27.19
CA ASP A 93 -11.72 16.04 27.80
C ASP A 93 -13.08 15.60 27.24
N VAL A 94 -13.61 16.31 26.25
CA VAL A 94 -14.87 15.99 25.57
C VAL A 94 -14.65 14.84 24.58
N LEU A 95 -15.42 13.76 24.78
CA LEU A 95 -15.42 12.60 23.88
C LEU A 95 -15.73 13.02 22.43
N PRO A 96 -15.00 12.50 21.44
CA PRO A 96 -15.30 12.74 20.03
C PRO A 96 -16.60 12.04 19.62
N GLU A 97 -17.33 12.62 18.66
CA GLU A 97 -18.45 11.96 17.98
C GLU A 97 -17.96 11.26 16.70
N MET A 98 -17.28 12.01 15.83
CA MET A 98 -16.63 11.59 14.59
C MET A 98 -15.28 12.32 14.51
N ASP A 99 -14.19 11.57 14.41
CA ASP A 99 -12.83 12.12 14.36
C ASP A 99 -11.82 11.03 13.95
N TRP A 100 -10.54 11.41 13.91
CA TRP A 100 -9.44 10.48 13.68
C TRP A 100 -9.10 9.69 14.93
N ILE A 101 -8.81 8.40 14.77
CA ILE A 101 -8.32 7.52 15.83
C ILE A 101 -7.12 6.75 15.29
N ALA A 102 -6.05 6.64 16.07
CA ALA A 102 -4.81 5.98 15.68
C ALA A 102 -4.66 4.63 16.37
N PHE A 103 -3.72 3.84 15.86
CA PHE A 103 -3.37 2.54 16.41
C PHE A 103 -2.41 2.64 17.58
N ASP A 104 -1.51 3.62 17.55
CA ASP A 104 -0.50 3.84 18.57
C ASP A 104 -0.68 5.16 19.32
N PRO A 105 -0.40 5.18 20.64
CA PRO A 105 -0.52 6.40 21.44
C PRO A 105 0.43 7.49 20.94
N GLU A 106 1.62 7.15 20.45
CA GLU A 106 2.60 8.08 19.87
C GLU A 106 1.98 8.86 18.71
N HIS A 107 1.36 8.16 17.76
CA HIS A 107 0.66 8.77 16.64
C HIS A 107 -0.55 9.58 17.13
N SER A 108 -1.34 9.03 18.05
CA SER A 108 -2.50 9.71 18.62
C SER A 108 -2.16 11.02 19.34
N MET A 109 -0.95 11.16 19.90
CA MET A 109 -0.50 12.40 20.54
C MET A 109 -0.38 13.56 19.55
N PHE A 110 -0.18 13.29 18.27
CA PHE A 110 -0.20 14.29 17.21
C PHE A 110 -1.56 15.01 17.14
N PHE A 111 -2.67 14.31 17.39
CA PHE A 111 -4.02 14.87 17.37
C PHE A 111 -4.33 15.77 18.58
N ALA A 112 -3.66 15.55 19.71
CA ALA A 112 -3.93 16.26 20.96
C ALA A 112 -3.61 17.76 20.92
N GLY A 113 -2.97 18.23 19.84
CA GLY A 113 -2.68 19.64 19.61
C GLY A 113 -1.69 20.23 20.61
N ARG A 114 -1.55 21.56 20.58
CA ARG A 114 -0.65 22.30 21.48
C ARG A 114 -1.45 22.85 22.66
N GLY A 115 -1.15 22.43 23.89
CA GLY A 115 -1.78 22.98 25.09
C GLY A 115 -1.58 22.12 26.33
N ASN A 116 -2.13 22.58 27.46
CA ASN A 116 -2.10 21.86 28.73
C ASN A 116 -3.32 20.92 28.92
N ASP A 117 -4.33 21.04 28.06
CA ASP A 117 -5.57 20.25 28.12
C ASP A 117 -5.55 19.02 27.18
N SER A 118 -4.35 18.52 26.89
CA SER A 118 -4.17 17.33 26.04
C SER A 118 -4.68 16.09 26.76
N THR A 119 -5.77 15.52 26.25
CA THR A 119 -6.35 14.27 26.75
C THR A 119 -6.10 13.16 25.73
N LEU A 120 -5.56 12.05 26.21
CA LEU A 120 -5.45 10.80 25.47
C LEU A 120 -6.60 9.88 25.89
N PHE A 121 -7.47 9.60 24.94
CA PHE A 121 -8.52 8.61 25.07
C PHE A 121 -8.02 7.28 24.53
N THR A 122 -8.27 6.20 25.27
CA THR A 122 -8.05 4.83 24.84
C THR A 122 -9.40 4.14 24.72
N PHE A 123 -9.65 3.55 23.57
CA PHE A 123 -10.84 2.78 23.27
C PHE A 123 -10.48 1.32 23.06
N SER A 124 -11.42 0.42 23.36
CA SER A 124 -11.37 -0.98 22.92
C SER A 124 -12.49 -1.25 21.94
N THR A 125 -12.24 -2.02 20.89
CA THR A 125 -13.27 -2.44 19.96
C THR A 125 -14.20 -3.48 20.61
N THR A 126 -15.51 -3.26 20.57
CA THR A 126 -16.51 -4.16 21.22
C THR A 126 -17.05 -5.24 20.28
N ARG A 127 -16.83 -5.07 18.97
CA ARG A 127 -17.17 -6.01 17.90
C ARG A 127 -16.14 -5.88 16.78
N GLU A 128 -16.27 -6.73 15.77
CA GLU A 128 -15.57 -6.50 14.51
C GLU A 128 -16.02 -5.17 13.89
N LEU A 129 -15.06 -4.30 13.59
CA LEU A 129 -15.28 -3.06 12.87
C LEU A 129 -15.13 -3.32 11.38
N LYS A 130 -16.04 -2.77 10.56
CA LYS A 130 -15.97 -2.84 9.10
C LYS A 130 -15.35 -1.56 8.56
N LEU A 131 -14.24 -1.67 7.85
CA LEU A 131 -13.44 -0.54 7.42
C LEU A 131 -13.14 -0.60 5.92
N VAL A 132 -12.69 0.52 5.38
CA VAL A 132 -12.11 0.61 4.04
C VAL A 132 -10.68 1.10 4.16
N TYR A 133 -9.73 0.41 3.56
CA TYR A 133 -8.33 0.81 3.50
C TYR A 133 -7.99 1.43 2.15
N PHE A 134 -7.26 2.53 2.19
CA PHE A 134 -6.63 3.17 1.03
C PHE A 134 -5.10 3.09 1.16
N ASP A 135 -4.44 2.52 0.16
CA ASP A 135 -2.98 2.45 0.10
C ASP A 135 -2.31 3.82 -0.14
N GLY A 136 -0.98 3.82 -0.20
CA GLY A 136 -0.18 5.04 -0.27
C GLY A 136 -0.23 5.86 1.03
N SER A 137 0.31 7.07 0.99
CA SER A 137 0.26 8.02 2.12
C SER A 137 -1.06 8.78 2.16
N SER A 138 -2.17 8.04 2.12
CA SER A 138 -3.54 8.54 1.93
C SER A 138 -4.06 9.49 3.04
N GLY A 139 -3.34 9.61 4.16
CA GLY A 139 -3.57 10.59 5.22
C GLY A 139 -2.76 11.89 5.10
N ASN A 140 -1.77 11.96 4.20
CA ASN A 140 -0.90 13.12 4.06
C ASN A 140 -1.61 14.34 3.45
N LYS A 141 -1.05 15.55 3.71
CA LYS A 141 -1.70 16.83 3.40
C LYS A 141 -1.31 17.43 2.05
N VAL A 142 -0.95 16.58 1.09
CA VAL A 142 -0.47 16.97 -0.25
C VAL A 142 -1.42 16.50 -1.35
N SER A 143 -1.36 17.11 -2.53
CA SER A 143 -2.21 16.72 -3.66
C SER A 143 -1.85 15.31 -4.16
N GLY A 144 -2.84 14.47 -4.41
CA GLY A 144 -2.70 13.16 -5.05
C GLY A 144 -2.91 11.97 -4.15
N VAL A 145 -2.45 12.07 -2.91
CA VAL A 145 -2.56 10.97 -1.95
C VAL A 145 -4.02 10.66 -1.56
N VAL A 146 -4.91 11.62 -1.79
CA VAL A 146 -6.36 11.50 -1.53
C VAL A 146 -7.20 11.24 -2.79
N ASP A 147 -6.60 11.13 -3.99
CA ASP A 147 -7.34 10.97 -5.26
C ASP A 147 -8.31 9.77 -5.21
N THR A 148 -7.85 8.64 -4.67
CA THR A 148 -8.63 7.41 -4.50
C THR A 148 -9.83 7.58 -3.57
N GLN A 149 -9.67 8.37 -2.50
CA GLN A 149 -10.74 8.71 -1.56
C GLN A 149 -11.78 9.61 -2.23
N GLU A 150 -11.35 10.67 -2.92
CA GLU A 150 -12.24 11.61 -3.59
C GLU A 150 -13.07 10.91 -4.69
N LEU A 151 -12.45 10.03 -5.49
CA LEU A 151 -13.17 9.27 -6.51
C LEU A 151 -14.20 8.30 -5.93
N LEU A 152 -13.89 7.61 -4.83
CA LEU A 152 -14.85 6.72 -4.18
C LEU A 152 -16.05 7.50 -3.64
N VAL A 153 -15.79 8.61 -2.95
CA VAL A 153 -16.81 9.35 -2.18
C VAL A 153 -17.61 10.31 -3.07
N TRP A 154 -16.96 11.01 -4.00
CA TRP A 154 -17.56 12.07 -4.80
C TRP A 154 -17.70 11.72 -6.28
N GLY A 155 -17.02 10.68 -6.78
CA GLY A 155 -17.00 10.35 -8.21
C GLY A 155 -16.22 11.35 -9.06
N GLU A 156 -15.44 12.23 -8.44
CA GLU A 156 -14.59 13.22 -9.10
C GLU A 156 -13.45 13.65 -8.18
N ILE A 157 -12.34 14.10 -8.76
CA ILE A 157 -11.23 14.69 -8.01
C ILE A 157 -11.49 16.20 -7.94
N ARG A 158 -11.91 16.67 -6.77
CA ARG A 158 -12.21 18.09 -6.50
C ARG A 158 -10.95 18.88 -6.18
N GLY A 159 -9.94 18.20 -5.64
CA GLY A 159 -8.74 18.84 -5.11
C GLY A 159 -9.02 19.62 -3.82
N GLY A 160 -7.99 19.83 -3.02
CA GLY A 160 -8.10 20.57 -1.76
C GLY A 160 -8.59 19.75 -0.56
N ALA A 161 -8.92 18.45 -0.72
CA ALA A 161 -9.20 17.58 0.43
C ALA A 161 -7.98 17.39 1.34
N GLY A 162 -6.75 17.63 0.86
CA GLY A 162 -5.54 17.64 1.70
C GLY A 162 -5.46 18.82 2.69
N GLY A 163 -6.35 19.82 2.59
CA GLY A 163 -6.47 20.91 3.55
C GLY A 163 -7.51 20.62 4.63
N ARG A 164 -7.32 21.19 5.84
CA ARG A 164 -8.15 20.96 7.03
C ARG A 164 -9.68 20.98 6.81
N SER A 165 -10.20 21.97 6.08
CA SER A 165 -11.64 22.05 5.80
C SER A 165 -12.10 20.96 4.83
N GLY A 166 -11.23 20.60 3.88
CA GLY A 166 -11.47 19.54 2.90
C GLY A 166 -11.44 18.16 3.55
N GLU A 167 -10.51 17.88 4.46
CA GLU A 167 -10.47 16.60 5.21
C GLU A 167 -11.70 16.39 6.08
N ARG A 168 -12.18 17.46 6.75
CA ARG A 168 -13.41 17.36 7.57
C ARG A 168 -14.65 17.12 6.71
N GLN A 169 -14.71 17.71 5.51
CA GLN A 169 -15.77 17.41 4.56
C GLN A 169 -15.65 15.96 4.05
N LEU A 170 -14.44 15.52 3.70
CA LEU A 170 -14.18 14.17 3.20
C LEU A 170 -14.62 13.10 4.20
N ILE A 171 -14.25 13.17 5.48
CA ILE A 171 -14.72 12.19 6.48
C ILE A 171 -16.24 12.22 6.63
N THR A 172 -16.87 13.40 6.61
CA THR A 172 -18.34 13.52 6.74
C THR A 172 -19.06 12.86 5.57
N ASP A 173 -18.61 13.16 4.34
CA ASP A 173 -19.20 12.63 3.12
C ASP A 173 -18.89 11.14 2.96
N ALA A 174 -17.67 10.71 3.32
CA ALA A 174 -17.27 9.31 3.32
C ALA A 174 -18.14 8.51 4.29
N CYS A 175 -18.27 8.94 5.55
CA CYS A 175 -19.14 8.27 6.52
C CYS A 175 -20.60 8.23 6.09
N THR A 176 -21.08 9.29 5.40
CA THR A 176 -22.43 9.30 4.81
C THR A 176 -22.56 8.25 3.70
N TRP A 177 -21.58 8.17 2.80
CA TRP A 177 -21.53 7.16 1.74
C TRP A 177 -21.42 5.74 2.30
N GLY A 178 -20.58 5.52 3.32
CA GLY A 178 -20.30 4.21 3.91
C GLY A 178 -21.41 3.65 4.79
N ALA A 179 -22.29 4.51 5.31
CA ALA A 179 -23.40 4.12 6.17
C ALA A 179 -24.30 3.05 5.54
N GLN A 180 -24.52 3.09 4.22
CA GLN A 180 -25.34 2.11 3.50
C GLN A 180 -24.75 0.69 3.51
N TYR A 181 -23.44 0.57 3.71
CA TYR A 181 -22.72 -0.70 3.80
C TYR A 181 -22.37 -1.09 5.24
N GLY A 182 -22.72 -0.25 6.21
CA GLY A 182 -22.34 -0.42 7.61
C GLY A 182 -20.84 -0.28 7.84
N ILE A 183 -20.18 0.60 7.09
CA ILE A 183 -18.76 0.94 7.28
C ILE A 183 -18.61 1.85 8.51
N ASP A 184 -17.73 1.47 9.42
CA ASP A 184 -17.42 2.17 10.66
C ASP A 184 -16.35 3.25 10.49
N GLY A 185 -15.50 3.15 9.46
CA GLY A 185 -14.44 4.11 9.20
C GLY A 185 -13.50 3.74 8.05
N TYR A 186 -12.48 4.57 7.85
CA TYR A 186 -11.55 4.48 6.73
C TYR A 186 -10.10 4.52 7.21
N VAL A 187 -9.36 3.44 6.99
CA VAL A 187 -7.94 3.30 7.31
C VAL A 187 -7.12 3.99 6.22
N ARG A 188 -6.13 4.78 6.63
CA ARG A 188 -5.20 5.50 5.75
C ARG A 188 -3.87 5.72 6.44
N MET A 189 -2.82 5.98 5.66
CA MET A 189 -1.47 6.18 6.21
C MET A 189 -1.08 7.66 6.20
N GLU A 190 -0.74 8.18 7.36
CA GLU A 190 0.01 9.43 7.53
C GLU A 190 1.46 9.10 7.91
N ALA A 191 2.02 9.64 8.99
CA ALA A 191 3.31 9.19 9.53
C ALA A 191 3.29 7.73 10.00
N ASP A 192 2.13 7.30 10.45
CA ASP A 192 1.73 5.95 10.82
C ASP A 192 0.25 5.77 10.37
N PHE A 193 -0.38 4.61 10.60
CA PHE A 193 -1.77 4.40 10.24
C PHE A 193 -2.74 5.13 11.18
N GLU A 194 -3.83 5.63 10.59
CA GLU A 194 -4.96 6.22 11.30
C GLU A 194 -6.29 5.78 10.67
N ILE A 195 -7.38 5.95 11.41
CA ILE A 195 -8.73 5.69 10.97
C ILE A 195 -9.53 6.98 11.04
N MET A 196 -10.12 7.38 9.91
CA MET A 196 -11.26 8.31 9.91
C MET A 196 -12.49 7.57 10.45
N TYR A 197 -12.81 7.74 11.73
CA TYR A 197 -13.85 6.96 12.41
C TYR A 197 -15.19 7.69 12.46
N CYS A 198 -16.25 7.00 12.05
CA CYS A 198 -17.54 7.62 11.75
C CYS A 198 -18.40 7.90 12.98
N ASN A 199 -18.36 7.04 14.00
CA ASN A 199 -19.17 7.19 15.20
C ASN A 199 -18.56 6.49 16.41
N PHE A 200 -17.90 7.24 17.30
CA PHE A 200 -17.25 6.73 18.50
C PHE A 200 -18.20 6.07 19.51
N SER A 201 -19.52 6.29 19.40
CA SER A 201 -20.52 5.61 20.22
C SER A 201 -20.93 4.24 19.66
N GLN A 202 -20.35 3.81 18.54
CA GLN A 202 -20.65 2.53 17.90
C GLN A 202 -19.36 1.71 17.76
N GLY A 203 -19.39 0.46 18.22
CA GLY A 203 -18.27 -0.48 18.05
C GLY A 203 -17.04 -0.21 18.94
N LEU A 204 -17.03 0.87 19.73
CA LEU A 204 -15.96 1.21 20.68
C LEU A 204 -16.52 1.30 22.11
N GLU A 205 -15.69 0.94 23.09
CA GLU A 205 -15.88 1.25 24.50
C GLU A 205 -14.71 2.10 25.01
N LEU A 206 -15.00 3.10 25.84
CA LEU A 206 -13.96 3.92 26.46
C LEU A 206 -13.29 3.12 27.58
N VAL A 207 -11.98 2.89 27.44
CA VAL A 207 -11.15 2.22 28.46
C VAL A 207 -10.57 3.25 29.43
N SER A 208 -10.03 4.35 28.91
CA SER A 208 -9.46 5.42 29.73
C SER A 208 -9.48 6.77 29.02
N ALA A 209 -9.54 7.84 29.81
CA ALA A 209 -9.31 9.21 29.37
C ALA A 209 -8.30 9.85 30.33
N VAL A 210 -7.10 10.15 29.83
CA VAL A 210 -5.99 10.65 30.66
C VAL A 210 -5.56 12.01 30.16
N ASN A 211 -5.55 13.01 31.05
CA ASN A 211 -4.88 14.27 30.77
C ASN A 211 -3.36 14.01 30.82
N VAL A 212 -2.74 14.03 29.64
CA VAL A 212 -1.34 13.66 29.42
C VAL A 212 -0.47 14.91 29.37
N VAL A 213 0.81 14.73 29.70
CA VAL A 213 1.80 15.79 29.55
C VAL A 213 1.98 16.06 28.05
N GLY A 214 1.39 17.15 27.56
CA GLY A 214 1.52 17.56 26.16
C GLY A 214 3.00 17.81 25.82
N GLY A 215 3.48 17.23 24.72
CA GLY A 215 4.83 17.49 24.23
C GLY A 215 5.00 18.94 23.78
N GLY A 216 6.13 19.53 24.12
CA GLY A 216 6.55 20.85 23.66
C GLY A 216 6.63 20.95 22.13
N SER A 217 6.41 22.17 21.63
CA SER A 217 6.61 22.71 20.27
C SER A 217 6.76 21.76 19.06
N ILE A 218 5.75 21.81 18.18
CA ILE A 218 5.97 21.67 16.73
C ILE A 218 6.81 22.89 16.28
N GLY A 219 8.13 22.73 16.27
CA GLY A 219 9.09 23.68 15.72
C GLY A 219 9.83 23.04 14.57
N GLY A 220 9.52 23.43 13.33
CA GLY A 220 10.48 23.27 12.23
C GLY A 220 11.78 24.03 12.54
N PRO A 221 12.85 23.80 11.75
CA PRO A 221 14.16 24.37 12.00
C PRO A 221 14.06 25.87 12.25
N ARG A 222 14.77 26.36 13.28
CA ARG A 222 14.82 27.78 13.67
C ARG A 222 15.18 28.66 12.47
N GLY A 223 14.17 29.18 11.79
CA GLY A 223 14.32 30.29 10.85
C GLY A 223 14.75 31.51 11.64
N GLY A 224 15.96 32.00 11.35
CA GLY A 224 16.47 33.27 11.87
C GLY A 224 15.53 34.45 11.57
N PRO A 225 15.81 35.63 12.14
CA PRO A 225 14.90 36.77 12.08
C PRO A 225 14.55 37.12 10.63
N ARG A 226 13.25 37.07 10.33
CA ARG A 226 12.66 37.55 9.07
C ARG A 226 13.20 38.95 8.75
N LYS A 227 13.92 39.08 7.63
CA LYS A 227 14.01 40.34 6.91
C LYS A 227 12.93 40.34 5.85
N ASP A 228 11.96 41.22 6.03
CA ASP A 228 10.95 41.53 5.02
C ASP A 228 11.64 42.09 3.77
N GLN A 229 11.60 41.34 2.66
CA GLN A 229 11.73 41.91 1.32
C GLN A 229 10.62 41.34 0.44
N TYR A 230 9.57 42.14 0.30
CA TYR A 230 8.59 42.04 -0.76
C TYR A 230 9.31 42.18 -2.11
N LEU A 231 9.36 41.11 -2.89
CA LEU A 231 9.55 41.19 -4.33
C LEU A 231 8.22 40.87 -4.99
N THR A 232 7.48 41.92 -5.31
CA THR A 232 6.27 41.88 -6.13
C THR A 232 6.68 41.70 -7.60
N SER A 233 6.50 40.52 -8.17
CA SER A 233 6.51 40.35 -9.63
C SER A 233 5.13 40.66 -10.20
N ARG A 234 4.79 41.95 -10.24
CA ARG A 234 3.83 42.51 -11.18
C ARG A 234 4.62 43.14 -12.32
N ASP A 235 4.93 42.33 -13.33
CA ASP A 235 5.20 42.82 -14.68
C ASP A 235 5.18 41.65 -15.67
N ARG A 236 3.99 41.38 -16.20
CA ARG A 236 3.73 40.94 -17.59
C ARG A 236 2.24 40.70 -17.75
N LEU A 237 1.54 41.74 -18.20
CA LEU A 237 0.53 41.71 -19.26
C LEU A 237 -0.14 43.09 -19.29
N GLN A 238 0.31 43.91 -20.24
CA GLN A 238 -0.30 45.19 -20.57
C GLN A 238 -1.60 44.98 -21.34
N GLY A 239 -2.57 45.85 -21.04
CA GLY A 239 -3.54 46.36 -22.02
C GLY A 239 -4.92 45.72 -21.96
N LEU A 240 -5.84 46.39 -21.24
CA LEU A 240 -7.21 46.75 -21.65
C LEU A 240 -7.95 47.39 -20.44
N PRO A 241 -8.59 48.56 -20.55
CA PRO A 241 -9.30 49.18 -19.44
C PRO A 241 -10.78 48.77 -19.45
N LEU A 242 -11.30 48.32 -18.30
CA LEU A 242 -12.74 48.17 -18.05
C LEU A 242 -13.11 48.71 -16.66
N PRO A 243 -14.35 49.22 -16.49
CA PRO A 243 -14.63 50.43 -15.72
C PRO A 243 -14.93 50.20 -14.24
N GLU A 244 -14.76 51.29 -13.48
CA GLU A 244 -15.11 51.44 -12.06
C GLU A 244 -16.60 51.28 -11.76
N SER A 245 -16.88 50.76 -10.55
CA SER A 245 -17.91 51.19 -9.56
C SER A 245 -18.81 50.04 -9.07
N PRO A 246 -19.46 50.14 -7.88
CA PRO A 246 -19.08 50.88 -6.66
C PRO A 246 -19.21 50.05 -5.36
N GLU A 247 -18.59 50.56 -4.30
CA GLU A 247 -18.87 50.21 -2.91
C GLU A 247 -20.36 50.38 -2.56
N HIS A 248 -20.95 49.46 -1.80
CA HIS A 248 -22.13 49.70 -0.94
C HIS A 248 -22.23 48.62 0.17
N GLY A 249 -22.16 49.06 1.44
CA GLY A 249 -23.13 48.69 2.48
C GLY A 249 -22.85 47.47 3.39
N PRO A 250 -22.77 47.66 4.73
CA PRO A 250 -22.60 46.60 5.72
C PRO A 250 -23.95 46.08 6.26
N GLY A 251 -24.02 44.78 6.60
CA GLY A 251 -25.11 44.24 7.43
C GLY A 251 -25.52 42.79 7.11
N GLY A 252 -24.94 41.82 7.83
CA GLY A 252 -25.42 40.44 7.92
C GLY A 252 -25.52 39.98 9.39
N PRO A 253 -26.39 39.00 9.74
CA PRO A 253 -26.89 38.77 11.10
C PRO A 253 -25.90 37.97 12.00
N PRO A 254 -26.15 37.89 13.32
CA PRO A 254 -25.16 37.44 14.31
C PRO A 254 -24.89 35.94 14.29
N ASP A 255 -23.66 35.62 14.72
CA ASP A 255 -23.04 34.31 14.83
C ASP A 255 -23.91 33.25 15.54
N ARG A 256 -23.93 32.04 14.96
CA ARG A 256 -24.36 30.81 15.65
C ARG A 256 -23.24 30.30 16.57
N PRO A 257 -23.55 29.61 17.69
CA PRO A 257 -22.54 29.15 18.63
C PRO A 257 -21.76 27.95 18.10
N GLY A 258 -20.43 28.11 18.02
CA GLY A 258 -19.36 27.13 18.26
C GLY A 258 -19.50 25.70 17.72
N SER A 259 -18.86 25.41 16.58
CA SER A 259 -18.53 24.05 16.13
C SER A 259 -17.11 23.63 16.59
N PRO A 260 -16.85 22.36 16.95
CA PRO A 260 -15.56 21.90 17.48
C PRO A 260 -14.44 21.86 16.44
N ARG A 261 -13.24 22.27 16.84
CA ARG A 261 -12.04 22.45 16.00
C ARG A 261 -11.31 21.09 15.80
N GLY A 262 -11.19 20.64 14.54
CA GLY A 262 -10.28 19.56 14.08
C GLY A 262 -8.83 20.04 13.86
N PRO A 263 -7.94 19.27 13.18
CA PRO A 263 -6.49 19.38 13.36
C PRO A 263 -5.91 20.62 12.67
N GLY A 264 -5.00 21.31 13.36
CA GLY A 264 -4.40 22.58 12.94
C GLY A 264 -4.82 23.75 13.85
N GLY A 265 -4.48 23.68 15.13
CA GLY A 265 -4.85 24.72 16.10
C GLY A 265 -4.32 26.11 15.71
N PRO A 266 -5.12 27.18 15.93
CA PRO A 266 -4.62 28.55 15.93
C PRO A 266 -3.76 28.76 17.17
N GLY A 267 -2.60 29.43 17.00
CA GLY A 267 -1.70 29.95 18.04
C GLY A 267 -1.92 29.49 19.49
N GLY A 268 -1.47 28.28 19.81
CA GLY A 268 -1.32 27.82 21.20
C GLY A 268 0.13 28.02 21.65
N GLY A 269 0.34 28.68 22.79
CA GLY A 269 1.66 28.85 23.39
C GLY A 269 2.34 27.50 23.69
N SER A 270 3.65 27.53 23.90
CA SER A 270 4.40 26.34 24.31
C SER A 270 3.76 25.73 25.57
N PRO A 271 3.53 24.40 25.62
CA PRO A 271 2.98 23.75 26.80
C PRO A 271 3.87 24.07 28.00
N THR A 272 3.26 24.35 29.14
CA THR A 272 3.99 24.57 30.38
C THR A 272 4.09 23.24 31.13
N PRO A 273 5.27 22.88 31.64
CA PRO A 273 5.41 21.67 32.44
C PRO A 273 4.39 21.63 33.59
N PRO A 274 3.77 20.47 33.86
CA PRO A 274 2.81 20.36 34.95
C PRO A 274 3.48 20.65 36.31
N PRO A 275 2.73 21.12 37.32
CA PRO A 275 3.27 21.36 38.64
C PRO A 275 4.02 20.13 39.18
N GLY A 276 5.27 20.33 39.62
CA GLY A 276 6.12 19.26 40.12
C GLY A 276 7.01 18.57 39.08
N TRP A 277 6.91 18.92 37.79
CA TRP A 277 7.84 18.44 36.76
C TRP A 277 9.28 18.84 37.09
N LYS A 278 10.22 17.90 36.96
CA LYS A 278 11.66 18.11 37.19
C LYS A 278 12.42 17.65 35.95
N GLY A 279 13.36 18.47 35.48
CA GLY A 279 14.18 18.19 34.30
C GLY A 279 13.66 18.84 33.01
N SER A 280 14.28 18.49 31.88
CA SER A 280 13.89 18.99 30.56
C SER A 280 12.48 18.55 30.19
N PHE A 281 11.75 19.39 29.44
CA PHE A 281 10.40 19.09 28.98
C PHE A 281 10.45 18.30 27.67
N PRO A 282 9.59 17.29 27.44
CA PRO A 282 9.61 16.49 26.23
C PRO A 282 9.34 17.34 24.99
N ASN A 283 10.13 17.13 23.93
CA ASN A 283 10.02 17.84 22.64
C ASN A 283 10.23 16.87 21.45
N SER A 284 9.82 15.60 21.61
CA SER A 284 10.12 14.52 20.65
C SER A 284 8.89 13.96 19.93
N VAL A 285 7.69 14.52 20.13
CA VAL A 285 6.44 13.92 19.61
C VAL A 285 6.52 13.58 18.13
N MET A 286 6.98 14.50 17.27
CA MET A 286 7.08 14.24 15.83
C MET A 286 8.10 13.14 15.49
N HIS A 287 9.18 13.04 16.27
CA HIS A 287 10.21 12.02 16.07
C HIS A 287 9.69 10.64 16.50
N GLU A 288 8.98 10.57 17.64
CA GLU A 288 8.36 9.32 18.12
C GLU A 288 7.21 8.86 17.22
N VAL A 289 6.42 9.77 16.65
CA VAL A 289 5.39 9.41 15.66
C VAL A 289 6.02 8.73 14.44
N GLY A 290 7.11 9.31 13.91
CA GLY A 290 7.84 8.72 12.78
C GLY A 290 8.47 7.37 13.12
N HIS A 291 9.00 7.23 14.34
CA HIS A 291 9.56 5.97 14.83
C HIS A 291 8.49 4.89 15.01
N ALA A 292 7.32 5.23 15.56
CA ALA A 292 6.18 4.32 15.68
C ALA A 292 5.74 3.83 14.29
N GLY A 293 5.59 4.73 13.31
CA GLY A 293 5.27 4.35 11.93
C GLY A 293 6.32 3.43 11.28
N ALA A 294 7.59 3.56 11.66
CA ALA A 294 8.65 2.69 11.15
C ALA A 294 8.56 1.24 11.64
N TRP A 295 7.82 0.96 12.73
CA TRP A 295 7.52 -0.41 13.16
C TRP A 295 6.75 -1.20 12.10
N HIS A 296 6.07 -0.49 11.21
CA HIS A 296 5.24 -1.05 10.14
C HIS A 296 5.88 -0.96 8.75
N ASN A 297 7.19 -0.65 8.66
CA ASN A 297 7.88 -0.47 7.37
C ASN A 297 7.76 -1.70 6.46
N ASP A 298 7.98 -2.88 7.05
CA ASP A 298 8.07 -4.15 6.35
C ASP A 298 6.89 -5.06 6.67
N PHE A 299 6.70 -6.10 5.85
CA PHE A 299 5.72 -7.16 6.12
C PHE A 299 5.90 -7.72 7.54
N PRO A 300 4.82 -7.87 8.34
CA PRO A 300 3.42 -7.83 7.93
C PRO A 300 2.73 -6.46 8.09
N GLY A 301 3.46 -5.39 8.40
CA GLY A 301 2.87 -4.06 8.57
C GLY A 301 1.99 -3.91 9.83
N GLU A 302 0.89 -3.16 9.73
CA GLU A 302 -0.09 -2.98 10.80
C GLU A 302 -1.06 -4.18 10.90
N LEU A 303 -0.72 -5.14 11.77
CA LEU A 303 -1.43 -6.41 11.97
C LEU A 303 -2.80 -6.29 12.65
N ARG A 304 -3.10 -5.17 13.33
CA ARG A 304 -4.41 -4.96 13.98
C ARG A 304 -5.51 -4.81 12.92
N VAL A 305 -5.16 -4.41 11.70
CA VAL A 305 -6.07 -4.33 10.56
C VAL A 305 -6.00 -5.59 9.72
N ARG A 306 -7.13 -6.29 9.59
CA ARG A 306 -7.31 -7.44 8.70
C ARG A 306 -7.94 -6.98 7.39
N VAL A 307 -7.07 -6.71 6.42
CA VAL A 307 -7.46 -6.41 5.04
C VAL A 307 -7.94 -7.68 4.32
N ASP A 308 -8.91 -7.52 3.41
CA ASP A 308 -9.49 -8.58 2.59
C ASP A 308 -9.17 -8.33 1.09
N PRO A 309 -8.08 -8.90 0.58
CA PRO A 309 -7.70 -8.76 -0.83
C PRO A 309 -8.73 -9.32 -1.81
N SER A 310 -9.68 -10.19 -1.39
CA SER A 310 -10.70 -10.72 -2.29
C SER A 310 -11.70 -9.64 -2.76
N GLY A 311 -11.66 -8.47 -2.13
CA GLY A 311 -12.35 -7.24 -2.53
C GLY A 311 -11.43 -6.11 -3.00
N LEU A 312 -10.14 -6.37 -3.27
CA LEU A 312 -9.20 -5.33 -3.71
C LEU A 312 -9.60 -4.75 -5.06
N ILE A 313 -9.89 -3.46 -5.10
CA ILE A 313 -10.14 -2.69 -6.32
C ILE A 313 -8.87 -1.92 -6.64
N SER A 314 -8.30 -2.13 -7.82
CA SER A 314 -7.10 -1.44 -8.26
C SER A 314 -7.37 -0.53 -9.45
N PHE A 315 -6.89 0.71 -9.38
CA PHE A 315 -6.87 1.63 -10.52
C PHE A 315 -5.84 1.23 -11.58
N PHE A 316 -5.08 0.16 -11.34
CA PHE A 316 -4.22 -0.48 -12.32
C PHE A 316 -4.89 -1.66 -13.04
N ASP A 317 -6.15 -1.99 -12.75
CA ASP A 317 -6.90 -3.00 -13.50
C ASP A 317 -6.84 -2.68 -15.00
N PRO A 318 -6.35 -3.60 -15.87
CA PRO A 318 -6.30 -3.39 -17.31
C PRO A 318 -7.65 -3.05 -17.97
N ALA A 319 -8.78 -3.34 -17.30
CA ALA A 319 -10.10 -2.91 -17.74
C ALA A 319 -10.27 -1.37 -17.72
N LEU A 320 -9.48 -0.66 -16.90
CA LEU A 320 -9.47 0.80 -16.81
C LEU A 320 -8.43 1.37 -17.77
N THR A 321 -8.88 1.86 -18.91
CA THR A 321 -7.98 2.17 -20.04
C THR A 321 -7.64 3.65 -20.16
N SER A 322 -8.42 4.55 -19.53
CA SER A 322 -8.30 5.99 -19.77
C SER A 322 -6.97 6.60 -19.31
N LEU A 323 -6.33 5.99 -18.31
CA LEU A 323 -5.07 6.48 -17.74
C LEU A 323 -3.82 5.79 -18.33
N ALA A 324 -3.97 4.71 -19.08
CA ALA A 324 -2.84 3.90 -19.57
C ALA A 324 -1.84 4.74 -20.39
N LYS A 325 -2.35 5.53 -21.34
CA LYS A 325 -1.50 6.39 -22.20
C LYS A 325 -0.78 7.49 -21.41
N ALA A 326 -1.43 8.08 -20.41
CA ALA A 326 -0.87 9.15 -19.60
C ALA A 326 0.31 8.68 -18.74
N ARG A 327 0.29 7.42 -18.29
CA ARG A 327 1.36 6.81 -17.48
C ARG A 327 2.69 6.67 -18.23
N ARG A 328 2.69 6.55 -19.56
CA ARG A 328 3.91 6.28 -20.36
C ARG A 328 4.99 7.36 -20.27
N SER A 329 4.61 8.59 -19.95
CA SER A 329 5.54 9.72 -19.79
C SER A 329 5.85 10.06 -18.33
N LEU A 330 5.40 9.23 -17.39
CA LEU A 330 5.48 9.48 -15.96
C LEU A 330 6.22 8.34 -15.26
N THR A 331 6.88 8.66 -14.16
CA THR A 331 7.36 7.65 -13.20
C THR A 331 6.24 7.23 -12.26
N ARG A 332 6.35 6.04 -11.65
CA ARG A 332 5.30 5.48 -10.78
C ARG A 332 4.84 6.43 -9.66
N ARG A 333 5.77 7.17 -9.04
CA ARG A 333 5.45 8.17 -8.00
C ARG A 333 4.55 9.30 -8.50
N GLN A 334 4.61 9.60 -9.80
CA GLN A 334 3.84 10.66 -10.45
C GLN A 334 2.49 10.16 -10.97
N TYR A 335 2.18 8.87 -10.82
CA TYR A 335 0.87 8.35 -11.21
C TYR A 335 -0.20 8.98 -10.32
N ARG A 336 -1.21 9.50 -11.00
CA ARG A 336 -2.34 10.24 -10.44
C ARG A 336 -3.59 9.74 -11.14
N LEU A 337 -4.74 9.95 -10.53
CA LEU A 337 -6.03 9.59 -11.13
C LEU A 337 -6.67 10.76 -11.88
N LEU A 338 -5.88 11.82 -12.12
CA LEU A 338 -6.29 12.99 -12.89
C LEU A 338 -6.67 12.59 -14.32
N ASN A 339 -7.83 13.07 -14.77
CA ASN A 339 -8.42 12.78 -16.09
C ASN A 339 -8.90 11.33 -16.32
N ILE A 340 -9.14 10.57 -15.25
CA ILE A 340 -9.86 9.30 -15.38
C ILE A 340 -11.22 9.54 -16.07
N SER A 341 -11.58 8.68 -17.02
CA SER A 341 -12.83 8.85 -17.78
C SER A 341 -14.06 8.57 -16.92
N ALA A 342 -15.19 9.21 -17.23
CA ALA A 342 -16.46 8.95 -16.52
C ALA A 342 -16.89 7.47 -16.58
N MET A 343 -16.52 6.75 -17.64
CA MET A 343 -16.80 5.32 -17.79
C MET A 343 -15.95 4.47 -16.83
N ASP A 344 -14.67 4.80 -16.68
CA ASP A 344 -13.78 4.11 -15.73
C ASP A 344 -14.17 4.43 -14.28
N ILE A 345 -14.57 5.69 -13.98
CA ILE A 345 -15.12 6.06 -12.66
C ILE A 345 -16.36 5.23 -12.35
N ALA A 346 -17.32 5.14 -13.29
CA ALA A 346 -18.53 4.36 -13.12
C ALA A 346 -18.23 2.87 -12.89
N THR A 347 -17.20 2.34 -13.56
CA THR A 347 -16.74 0.96 -13.36
C THR A 347 -16.22 0.76 -11.93
N VAL A 348 -15.36 1.65 -11.44
CA VAL A 348 -14.83 1.59 -10.07
C VAL A 348 -15.94 1.74 -9.02
N GLN A 349 -16.90 2.64 -9.24
CA GLN A 349 -18.03 2.82 -8.33
C GLN A 349 -18.95 1.58 -8.31
N ALA A 350 -19.18 0.95 -9.46
CA ALA A 350 -19.92 -0.30 -9.53
C ALA A 350 -19.18 -1.44 -8.80
N ASP A 351 -17.86 -1.53 -8.96
CA ASP A 351 -17.04 -2.50 -8.25
C ASP A 351 -17.06 -2.28 -6.74
N ALA A 352 -16.98 -1.02 -6.28
CA ALA A 352 -17.08 -0.69 -4.87
C ALA A 352 -18.45 -1.05 -4.30
N ALA A 353 -19.53 -0.70 -5.01
CA ALA A 353 -20.89 -1.04 -4.59
C ALA A 353 -21.09 -2.55 -4.46
N ASP A 354 -20.59 -3.33 -5.42
CA ASP A 354 -20.64 -4.79 -5.37
C ASP A 354 -19.79 -5.34 -4.22
N VAL A 355 -18.52 -4.94 -4.11
CA VAL A 355 -17.59 -5.42 -3.07
C VAL A 355 -18.13 -5.16 -1.67
N PHE A 356 -18.58 -3.94 -1.36
CA PHE A 356 -19.03 -3.59 0.00
C PHE A 356 -20.45 -4.06 0.32
N ALA A 357 -21.24 -4.47 -0.68
CA ALA A 357 -22.52 -5.12 -0.47
C ALA A 357 -22.43 -6.65 -0.28
N ARG A 358 -21.29 -7.27 -0.61
CA ARG A 358 -21.11 -8.74 -0.50
C ARG A 358 -21.21 -9.23 0.94
N VAL A 359 -21.72 -10.46 1.09
CA VAL A 359 -21.67 -11.21 2.35
C VAL A 359 -20.25 -11.74 2.54
N SER A 360 -19.74 -11.72 3.78
CA SER A 360 -18.35 -12.06 4.13
C SER A 360 -17.87 -13.47 3.77
N THR A 361 -18.75 -14.36 3.30
CA THR A 361 -18.41 -15.72 2.84
C THR A 361 -18.17 -15.82 1.32
N ALA A 362 -18.25 -14.71 0.59
CA ALA A 362 -18.02 -14.69 -0.86
C ALA A 362 -16.53 -14.81 -1.20
N GLY A 363 -16.21 -15.56 -2.27
CA GLY A 363 -14.85 -15.72 -2.79
C GLY A 363 -14.22 -17.10 -2.56
N SER A 364 -12.93 -17.19 -2.87
CA SER A 364 -12.19 -18.45 -2.82
C SER A 364 -11.68 -18.85 -1.44
N GLY A 365 -11.52 -17.88 -0.53
CA GLY A 365 -10.87 -18.08 0.78
C GLY A 365 -9.35 -18.19 0.70
N LEU A 366 -8.74 -17.83 -0.44
CA LEU A 366 -7.29 -17.82 -0.62
C LEU A 366 -6.65 -16.66 0.16
N ASP A 367 -5.57 -16.96 0.86
CA ASP A 367 -4.70 -15.93 1.43
C ASP A 367 -3.80 -15.33 0.33
N TRP A 368 -4.33 -14.30 -0.35
CA TRP A 368 -3.63 -13.62 -1.44
C TRP A 368 -2.38 -12.88 -0.97
N GLN A 369 -2.38 -12.30 0.24
CA GLN A 369 -1.19 -11.64 0.79
C GLN A 369 -0.11 -12.66 1.12
N GLY A 370 -0.47 -13.78 1.76
CA GLY A 370 0.44 -14.88 2.00
C GLY A 370 1.01 -15.45 0.69
N LEU A 371 0.19 -15.59 -0.36
CA LEU A 371 0.64 -16.01 -1.68
C LEU A 371 1.66 -15.03 -2.27
N ALA A 372 1.37 -13.73 -2.25
CA ALA A 372 2.29 -12.70 -2.72
C ALA A 372 3.62 -12.75 -1.95
N ARG A 373 3.57 -12.88 -0.62
CA ARG A 373 4.78 -12.99 0.21
C ARG A 373 5.62 -14.21 -0.12
N VAL A 374 5.00 -15.38 -0.32
CA VAL A 374 5.74 -16.61 -0.69
C VAL A 374 6.39 -16.48 -2.07
N ILE A 375 5.75 -15.76 -3.00
CA ILE A 375 6.34 -15.44 -4.30
C ILE A 375 7.54 -14.50 -4.12
N GLU A 376 7.42 -13.44 -3.31
CA GLU A 376 8.54 -12.56 -3.00
C GLU A 376 9.70 -13.36 -2.39
N ASP A 377 9.48 -14.11 -1.31
CA ASP A 377 10.49 -14.93 -0.64
C ASP A 377 11.23 -15.89 -1.59
N ARG A 378 10.55 -16.36 -2.64
CA ARG A 378 11.17 -17.25 -3.64
C ARG A 378 12.25 -16.55 -4.46
N PHE A 379 12.13 -15.26 -4.74
CA PHE A 379 13.00 -14.56 -5.69
C PHE A 379 13.72 -13.33 -5.11
N SER A 380 13.31 -12.82 -3.94
CA SER A 380 13.74 -11.53 -3.38
C SER A 380 15.20 -11.49 -2.97
N ASP A 381 15.81 -12.63 -2.63
CA ASP A 381 17.25 -12.74 -2.39
C ASP A 381 18.03 -13.04 -3.67
N ARG A 382 17.46 -13.89 -4.54
CA ARG A 382 18.16 -14.44 -5.71
C ARG A 382 18.31 -13.44 -6.84
N LEU A 383 17.29 -12.63 -7.10
CA LEU A 383 17.34 -11.61 -8.16
C LEU A 383 18.34 -10.49 -7.82
N PRO A 384 18.33 -9.88 -6.61
CA PRO A 384 19.37 -8.92 -6.24
C PRO A 384 20.77 -9.53 -6.18
N TYR A 385 20.93 -10.79 -5.75
CA TYR A 385 22.23 -11.45 -5.78
C TYR A 385 22.73 -11.66 -7.22
N LEU A 386 21.86 -12.10 -8.13
CA LEU A 386 22.19 -12.21 -9.55
C LEU A 386 22.58 -10.85 -10.15
N ARG A 387 21.82 -9.79 -9.82
CA ARG A 387 22.12 -8.40 -10.19
C ARG A 387 23.50 -7.99 -9.65
N TYR A 388 23.78 -8.26 -8.38
CA TYR A 388 25.07 -7.97 -7.76
C TYR A 388 26.24 -8.63 -8.49
N LEU A 389 26.11 -9.91 -8.84
CA LEU A 389 27.14 -10.63 -9.60
C LEU A 389 27.36 -9.99 -10.97
N LEU A 390 26.30 -9.72 -11.73
CA LEU A 390 26.35 -9.08 -13.06
C LEU A 390 26.99 -7.68 -13.04
N HIS A 391 27.02 -7.01 -11.89
CA HIS A 391 27.67 -5.72 -11.69
C HIS A 391 29.11 -5.81 -11.19
N GLN A 392 29.63 -7.00 -10.87
CA GLN A 392 31.02 -7.16 -10.45
C GLN A 392 32.01 -6.85 -11.60
N PRO A 393 33.18 -6.26 -11.29
CA PRO A 393 34.24 -6.07 -12.27
C PRO A 393 34.65 -7.40 -12.91
N THR A 394 34.60 -7.47 -14.24
CA THR A 394 34.96 -8.70 -14.98
C THR A 394 36.46 -8.76 -15.23
N THR A 395 37.16 -9.63 -14.50
CA THR A 395 38.60 -9.91 -14.70
C THR A 395 38.82 -11.12 -15.61
N ASN A 396 37.94 -12.12 -15.53
CA ASN A 396 37.93 -13.29 -16.39
C ASN A 396 36.48 -13.53 -16.85
N VAL A 397 36.22 -13.28 -18.13
CA VAL A 397 34.88 -13.38 -18.72
C VAL A 397 34.32 -14.80 -18.59
N SER A 398 35.13 -15.83 -18.88
CA SER A 398 34.68 -17.22 -18.84
C SER A 398 34.33 -17.69 -17.43
N ALA A 399 35.11 -17.28 -16.42
CA ALA A 399 34.77 -17.57 -15.03
C ALA A 399 33.50 -16.82 -14.60
N HIS A 400 33.39 -15.55 -14.98
CA HIS A 400 32.23 -14.73 -14.62
C HIS A 400 30.93 -15.28 -15.25
N THR A 401 30.95 -15.68 -16.53
CA THR A 401 29.79 -16.31 -17.16
C THR A 401 29.42 -17.64 -16.53
N ALA A 402 30.40 -18.46 -16.13
CA ALA A 402 30.14 -19.71 -15.42
C ALA A 402 29.45 -19.47 -14.06
N ASP A 403 29.85 -18.43 -13.32
CA ASP A 403 29.21 -18.03 -12.06
C ASP A 403 27.75 -17.60 -12.26
N ILE A 404 27.47 -16.78 -13.29
CA ILE A 404 26.10 -16.38 -13.65
C ILE A 404 25.27 -17.60 -14.06
N ARG A 405 25.83 -18.46 -14.92
CA ARG A 405 25.21 -19.71 -15.36
C ARG A 405 24.81 -20.59 -14.17
N GLN A 406 25.68 -20.71 -13.17
CA GLN A 406 25.38 -21.49 -11.96
C GLN A 406 24.19 -20.92 -11.17
N GLN A 407 24.04 -19.59 -11.10
CA GLN A 407 22.87 -18.97 -10.46
C GLN A 407 21.57 -19.21 -11.25
N LEU A 408 21.62 -19.15 -12.59
CA LEU A 408 20.47 -19.46 -13.44
C LEU A 408 19.99 -20.90 -13.24
N ILE A 409 20.93 -21.87 -13.21
CA ILE A 409 20.60 -23.26 -12.84
C ILE A 409 19.96 -23.31 -11.47
N THR A 410 20.58 -22.70 -10.46
CA THR A 410 20.10 -22.77 -9.08
C THR A 410 18.66 -22.25 -8.94
N SER A 411 18.31 -21.20 -9.70
CA SER A 411 16.97 -20.62 -9.71
C SER A 411 15.93 -21.51 -10.40
N LEU A 412 16.31 -22.20 -11.48
CA LEU A 412 15.40 -22.94 -12.38
C LEU A 412 15.42 -24.47 -12.22
N LEU A 413 16.40 -25.02 -11.51
CA LEU A 413 16.60 -26.48 -11.35
C LEU A 413 15.32 -27.26 -10.98
N PRO A 414 14.43 -26.76 -10.09
CA PRO A 414 13.20 -27.47 -9.76
C PRO A 414 12.24 -27.71 -10.94
N TYR A 415 12.43 -27.03 -12.06
CA TYR A 415 11.58 -27.08 -13.25
C TYR A 415 12.26 -27.73 -14.46
N MET A 416 13.49 -28.26 -14.31
CA MET A 416 14.24 -28.87 -15.41
C MET A 416 13.93 -30.37 -15.53
N PRO A 417 13.15 -30.81 -16.54
CA PRO A 417 12.90 -32.23 -16.75
C PRO A 417 14.18 -32.93 -17.29
N ARG A 418 14.26 -34.25 -17.08
CA ARG A 418 15.43 -35.05 -17.51
C ARG A 418 15.43 -35.37 -19.00
N THR A 419 14.27 -35.31 -19.65
CA THR A 419 14.08 -35.64 -21.08
C THR A 419 14.12 -34.38 -21.93
N GLY A 420 14.60 -34.50 -23.17
CA GLY A 420 14.59 -33.39 -24.13
C GLY A 420 15.61 -32.27 -23.84
N VAL A 421 16.60 -32.52 -22.97
CA VAL A 421 17.59 -31.51 -22.56
C VAL A 421 18.24 -30.82 -23.77
N GLY A 422 18.12 -29.50 -23.83
CA GLY A 422 18.66 -28.65 -24.89
C GLY A 422 17.73 -28.41 -26.08
N GLU A 423 16.60 -29.12 -26.18
CA GLU A 423 15.59 -28.88 -27.22
C GLU A 423 14.79 -27.60 -26.94
N PRO A 424 14.24 -26.91 -27.96
CA PRO A 424 13.43 -25.71 -27.76
C PRO A 424 12.26 -25.91 -26.78
N ASP A 425 11.57 -27.05 -26.86
CA ASP A 425 10.43 -27.38 -26.00
C ASP A 425 10.85 -27.57 -24.53
N TRP A 426 12.10 -27.94 -24.27
CA TRP A 426 12.63 -28.12 -22.91
C TRP A 426 12.73 -26.78 -22.17
N PHE A 427 13.16 -25.72 -22.85
CA PHE A 427 13.17 -24.37 -22.28
C PHE A 427 11.74 -23.86 -22.05
N ALA A 428 10.83 -24.14 -22.98
CA ALA A 428 9.42 -23.79 -22.83
C ALA A 428 8.79 -24.48 -21.60
N GLU A 429 9.08 -25.76 -21.38
CA GLU A 429 8.60 -26.53 -20.22
C GLU A 429 9.15 -25.96 -18.90
N ILE A 430 10.44 -25.60 -18.86
CA ILE A 430 11.06 -24.93 -17.69
C ILE A 430 10.35 -23.60 -17.37
N ALA A 431 10.18 -22.74 -18.38
CA ALA A 431 9.53 -21.45 -18.21
C ALA A 431 8.09 -21.60 -17.72
N HIS A 432 7.33 -22.54 -18.30
CA HIS A 432 5.95 -22.81 -17.90
C HIS A 432 5.85 -23.37 -16.47
N GLY A 433 6.70 -24.34 -16.12
CA GLY A 433 6.74 -24.92 -14.77
C GLY A 433 7.13 -23.89 -13.71
N CYS A 434 8.05 -22.98 -14.05
CA CYS A 434 8.41 -21.84 -13.22
C CYS A 434 7.23 -20.88 -13.02
N ALA A 435 6.59 -20.45 -14.12
CA ALA A 435 5.56 -19.41 -14.09
C ALA A 435 4.26 -19.88 -13.44
N THR A 436 3.95 -21.17 -13.47
CA THR A 436 2.67 -21.70 -12.99
C THR A 436 2.73 -22.36 -11.63
N ARG A 437 3.92 -22.49 -11.01
CA ARG A 437 4.12 -23.22 -9.75
C ARG A 437 3.14 -22.82 -8.65
N PHE A 438 2.87 -21.52 -8.54
CA PHE A 438 2.04 -20.95 -7.47
C PHE A 438 0.55 -20.85 -7.84
N THR A 439 0.23 -20.87 -9.14
CA THR A 439 -1.11 -20.56 -9.64
C THR A 439 -1.84 -21.75 -10.28
N ALA A 440 -1.13 -22.81 -10.65
CA ALA A 440 -1.66 -23.92 -11.44
C ALA A 440 -2.91 -24.59 -10.85
N HIS A 441 -2.99 -24.66 -9.52
CA HIS A 441 -4.00 -25.39 -8.77
C HIS A 441 -4.95 -24.50 -7.97
N LEU A 442 -4.92 -23.18 -8.20
CA LEU A 442 -5.84 -22.28 -7.52
C LEU A 442 -7.28 -22.48 -8.02
N PRO A 443 -8.31 -22.35 -7.16
CA PRO A 443 -9.69 -22.64 -7.49
C PRO A 443 -10.34 -21.47 -8.27
N ALA A 444 -9.87 -21.21 -9.49
CA ALA A 444 -10.28 -20.05 -10.30
C ALA A 444 -11.80 -19.96 -10.54
N ALA A 445 -12.51 -21.10 -10.52
CA ALA A 445 -13.97 -21.13 -10.63
C ALA A 445 -14.72 -20.49 -9.44
N ARG A 446 -14.03 -20.28 -8.31
CA ARG A 446 -14.57 -19.65 -7.10
C ARG A 446 -14.14 -18.20 -6.92
N PHE A 447 -13.33 -17.68 -7.84
CA PHE A 447 -12.79 -16.33 -7.73
C PHE A 447 -13.90 -15.28 -7.87
N THR A 448 -13.83 -14.25 -7.03
CA THR A 448 -14.52 -13.00 -7.30
C THR A 448 -13.91 -12.31 -8.52
N LYS A 449 -14.57 -11.25 -9.04
CA LYS A 449 -13.99 -10.39 -10.07
C LYS A 449 -12.60 -9.87 -9.66
N GLN A 450 -12.44 -9.45 -8.41
CA GLN A 450 -11.20 -8.90 -7.87
C GLN A 450 -10.12 -9.99 -7.73
N GLU A 451 -10.50 -11.20 -7.31
CA GLU A 451 -9.58 -12.34 -7.28
C GLU A 451 -9.08 -12.72 -8.68
N HIS A 452 -9.89 -12.57 -9.74
CA HIS A 452 -9.41 -12.72 -11.12
C HIS A 452 -8.40 -11.63 -11.53
N VAL A 453 -8.53 -10.41 -11.01
CA VAL A 453 -7.55 -9.33 -11.23
C VAL A 453 -6.24 -9.67 -10.52
N LEU A 454 -6.30 -10.10 -9.25
CA LEU A 454 -5.12 -10.52 -8.49
C LEU A 454 -4.43 -11.73 -9.12
N PHE A 455 -5.19 -12.75 -9.53
CA PHE A 455 -4.67 -13.93 -10.21
C PHE A 455 -3.88 -13.55 -11.47
N ARG A 456 -4.44 -12.68 -12.31
CA ARG A 456 -3.78 -12.21 -13.53
C ARG A 456 -2.52 -11.40 -13.21
N ALA A 457 -2.54 -10.57 -12.18
CA ALA A 457 -1.36 -9.81 -11.75
C ALA A 457 -0.22 -10.75 -11.30
N VAL A 458 -0.55 -11.79 -10.52
CA VAL A 458 0.40 -12.83 -10.11
C VAL A 458 0.96 -13.58 -11.32
N ASP A 459 0.10 -14.02 -12.24
CA ASP A 459 0.53 -14.72 -13.46
C ASP A 459 1.43 -13.84 -14.33
N VAL A 460 1.15 -12.53 -14.45
CA VAL A 460 1.99 -11.58 -15.20
C VAL A 460 3.38 -11.43 -14.58
N VAL A 461 3.46 -11.29 -13.25
CA VAL A 461 4.74 -11.20 -12.53
C VAL A 461 5.55 -12.48 -12.66
N LEU A 462 4.92 -13.64 -12.47
CA LEU A 462 5.57 -14.94 -12.58
C LEU A 462 6.02 -15.23 -14.01
N HIS A 463 5.20 -14.91 -15.01
CA HIS A 463 5.57 -14.99 -16.42
C HIS A 463 6.85 -14.23 -16.67
N GLU A 464 6.94 -12.96 -16.26
CA GLU A 464 8.08 -12.12 -16.59
C GLU A 464 9.37 -12.54 -15.88
N ILE A 465 9.29 -12.90 -14.59
CA ILE A 465 10.44 -13.47 -13.86
C ILE A 465 10.96 -14.73 -14.56
N CYS A 466 10.06 -15.66 -14.86
CA CYS A 466 10.43 -16.95 -15.43
C CYS A 466 10.87 -16.83 -16.88
N ARG A 467 10.30 -15.90 -17.65
CA ARG A 467 10.72 -15.56 -19.01
C ARG A 467 12.15 -15.04 -19.02
N VAL A 468 12.48 -14.05 -18.20
CA VAL A 468 13.82 -13.45 -18.14
C VAL A 468 14.85 -14.49 -17.71
N LEU A 469 14.58 -15.22 -16.62
CA LEU A 469 15.50 -16.25 -16.12
C LEU A 469 15.71 -17.38 -17.13
N THR A 470 14.64 -17.86 -17.78
CA THR A 470 14.74 -18.96 -18.74
C THR A 470 15.37 -18.53 -20.05
N SER A 471 15.14 -17.28 -20.48
CA SER A 471 15.82 -16.69 -21.65
C SER A 471 17.32 -16.58 -21.40
N ALA A 472 17.73 -16.08 -20.24
CA ALA A 472 19.13 -16.05 -19.84
C ALA A 472 19.73 -17.46 -19.73
N TRP A 473 18.96 -18.43 -19.22
CA TRP A 473 19.39 -19.84 -19.16
C TRP A 473 19.60 -20.46 -20.54
N ARG A 474 18.70 -20.19 -21.48
CA ARG A 474 18.82 -20.63 -22.88
C ARG A 474 20.11 -20.11 -23.50
N ASP A 475 20.42 -18.83 -23.30
CA ASP A 475 21.67 -18.23 -23.76
C ASP A 475 22.90 -18.80 -23.04
N ALA A 476 22.77 -19.12 -21.74
CA ALA A 476 23.85 -19.63 -20.91
C ALA A 476 24.11 -21.13 -21.09
N PHE A 477 23.27 -21.85 -21.85
CA PHE A 477 23.26 -23.31 -21.88
C PHE A 477 24.62 -23.88 -22.31
N ASP A 478 25.21 -23.34 -23.37
CA ASP A 478 26.49 -23.73 -23.96
C ASP A 478 27.57 -22.63 -23.87
N VAL A 479 27.36 -21.59 -23.05
CA VAL A 479 28.23 -20.38 -22.99
C VAL A 479 29.70 -20.69 -22.68
N GLU A 480 29.99 -21.78 -21.96
CA GLU A 480 31.36 -22.20 -21.65
C GLU A 480 32.13 -22.73 -22.88
N GLN A 481 31.43 -23.06 -23.96
CA GLN A 481 31.99 -23.50 -25.24
C GLN A 481 32.12 -22.33 -26.24
N GLN A 482 31.56 -21.16 -25.92
CA GLN A 482 31.53 -19.99 -26.78
C GLN A 482 32.82 -19.17 -26.67
N SER A 483 33.05 -18.28 -27.64
CA SER A 483 34.20 -17.36 -27.58
C SER A 483 34.03 -16.34 -26.45
N VAL A 484 35.15 -15.78 -25.98
CA VAL A 484 35.17 -14.74 -24.95
C VAL A 484 34.33 -13.52 -25.37
N ASP A 485 34.35 -13.15 -26.65
CA ASP A 485 33.58 -12.01 -27.16
C ASP A 485 32.06 -12.26 -27.10
N VAL A 486 31.62 -13.48 -27.43
CA VAL A 486 30.20 -13.87 -27.33
C VAL A 486 29.77 -13.89 -25.86
N ALA A 487 30.57 -14.52 -24.99
CA ALA A 487 30.32 -14.57 -23.55
C ALA A 487 30.23 -13.16 -22.92
N ALA A 488 31.11 -12.23 -23.33
CA ALA A 488 31.06 -10.84 -22.86
C ALA A 488 29.80 -10.10 -23.34
N GLY A 489 29.35 -10.34 -24.57
CA GLY A 489 28.09 -9.81 -25.09
C GLY A 489 26.87 -10.31 -24.29
N LEU A 490 26.86 -11.59 -23.92
CA LEU A 490 25.81 -12.18 -23.10
C LEU A 490 25.78 -11.63 -21.67
N LEU A 491 26.94 -11.41 -21.03
CA LEU A 491 26.99 -10.77 -19.71
C LEU A 491 26.32 -9.39 -19.73
N LYS A 492 26.57 -8.59 -20.76
CA LYS A 492 25.92 -7.28 -20.91
C LYS A 492 24.40 -7.43 -21.07
N LYS A 493 23.95 -8.35 -21.92
CA LYS A 493 22.52 -8.62 -22.12
C LYS A 493 21.85 -9.03 -20.81
N TRP A 494 22.39 -10.00 -20.08
CA TRP A 494 21.81 -10.48 -18.83
C TRP A 494 21.82 -9.40 -17.74
N LYS A 495 22.85 -8.55 -17.70
CA LYS A 495 22.90 -7.38 -16.83
C LYS A 495 21.73 -6.45 -17.11
N ASP A 496 21.53 -6.06 -18.37
CA ASP A 496 20.44 -5.17 -18.78
C ASP A 496 19.06 -5.80 -18.49
N ASP A 497 18.87 -7.10 -18.79
CA ASP A 497 17.62 -7.83 -18.56
C ASP A 497 17.29 -7.95 -17.05
N VAL A 498 18.27 -8.24 -16.20
CA VAL A 498 18.07 -8.38 -14.75
C VAL A 498 17.92 -7.03 -14.06
N ASP A 499 18.66 -6.00 -14.50
CA ASP A 499 18.47 -4.62 -14.01
C ASP A 499 17.04 -4.16 -14.28
N TRP A 500 16.57 -4.35 -15.52
CA TRP A 500 15.20 -4.01 -15.89
C TRP A 500 14.16 -4.82 -15.09
N LEU A 501 14.37 -6.13 -14.90
CA LEU A 501 13.42 -6.97 -14.15
C LEU A 501 13.30 -6.52 -12.69
N VAL A 502 14.43 -6.27 -12.02
CA VAL A 502 14.41 -5.82 -10.61
C VAL A 502 13.75 -4.45 -10.49
N GLU A 503 14.00 -3.54 -11.43
CA GLU A 503 13.36 -2.22 -11.46
C GLU A 503 11.87 -2.27 -11.83
N TRP A 504 11.45 -3.23 -12.65
CA TRP A 504 10.04 -3.42 -13.02
C TRP A 504 9.23 -4.09 -11.90
N LEU A 505 9.83 -5.07 -11.21
CA LEU A 505 9.21 -5.75 -10.08
C LEU A 505 8.99 -4.80 -8.91
N ASP A 506 10.01 -3.99 -8.57
CA ASP A 506 9.88 -2.89 -7.63
C ASP A 506 9.20 -3.32 -6.32
N TRP A 507 9.74 -4.37 -5.69
CA TRP A 507 9.10 -5.05 -4.56
C TRP A 507 9.27 -4.34 -3.22
N PRO A 508 8.25 -4.34 -2.35
CA PRO A 508 8.30 -3.73 -1.01
C PRO A 508 9.44 -4.26 -0.17
N THR A 509 9.79 -5.55 -0.28
CA THR A 509 10.90 -6.13 0.50
C THR A 509 12.29 -5.54 0.18
N TRP A 510 12.43 -4.74 -0.88
CA TRP A 510 13.65 -4.01 -1.23
C TRP A 510 13.58 -2.51 -0.87
N MET A 511 12.46 -2.05 -0.30
CA MET A 511 12.14 -0.64 -0.03
C MET A 511 12.56 -0.18 1.37
N GLY A 512 13.59 -0.82 1.93
CA GLY A 512 14.09 -0.55 3.28
C GLY A 512 15.52 -0.03 3.31
N CYS A 513 16.06 0.09 4.52
CA CYS A 513 17.44 0.51 4.74
C CYS A 513 18.40 -0.67 4.54
N HIS A 514 19.36 -0.48 3.64
CA HIS A 514 20.40 -1.47 3.35
C HIS A 514 21.79 -0.81 3.36
N PRO A 515 22.73 -1.26 4.21
CA PRO A 515 22.58 -2.31 5.22
C PRO A 515 21.56 -1.95 6.32
N ALA A 516 21.15 -2.94 7.12
CA ALA A 516 20.26 -2.73 8.25
C ALA A 516 20.85 -1.71 9.24
N CYS A 517 19.98 -0.93 9.88
CA CYS A 517 20.38 0.16 10.78
C CYS A 517 21.04 -0.34 12.07
N GLY A 518 21.85 0.51 12.68
CA GLY A 518 22.46 0.26 13.98
C GLY A 518 21.41 0.16 15.10
N VAL A 519 21.83 -0.33 16.28
CA VAL A 519 20.94 -0.45 17.46
C VAL A 519 20.49 0.90 18.04
N ASP A 520 21.22 1.97 17.71
CA ASP A 520 20.94 3.36 18.07
C ASP A 520 20.26 4.14 16.93
N GLU A 521 19.80 3.44 15.90
CA GLU A 521 19.15 3.98 14.72
C GLU A 521 17.87 3.20 14.38
N TRP A 522 17.00 3.81 13.59
CA TRP A 522 15.86 3.16 12.98
C TRP A 522 15.77 3.51 11.50
N CYS A 523 15.12 2.66 10.70
CA CYS A 523 14.98 2.90 9.28
C CYS A 523 13.86 3.91 9.00
N TYR A 524 14.24 5.10 8.57
CA TYR A 524 13.30 6.13 8.18
C TYR A 524 13.14 6.13 6.66
N VAL A 525 11.91 5.97 6.21
CA VAL A 525 11.53 6.16 4.81
C VAL A 525 10.80 7.50 4.71
N PRO A 526 11.42 8.51 4.06
CA PRO A 526 10.82 9.85 4.01
C PRO A 526 9.47 9.84 3.30
N GLN A 527 8.53 10.59 3.86
CA GLN A 527 7.22 10.82 3.27
C GLN A 527 7.12 12.21 2.65
N HIS A 528 5.94 12.54 2.10
CA HIS A 528 5.60 13.93 1.82
C HIS A 528 5.33 14.72 3.11
N ARG A 529 5.24 16.05 2.98
CA ARG A 529 4.94 16.92 4.12
C ARG A 529 3.64 16.51 4.85
N PRO A 530 3.61 16.69 6.19
CA PRO A 530 4.63 17.31 7.04
C PRO A 530 5.74 16.36 7.53
N PHE A 531 5.74 15.09 7.12
CA PHE A 531 6.65 14.04 7.61
C PHE A 531 7.77 13.72 6.62
N GLY A 532 8.15 14.69 5.79
CA GLY A 532 9.22 14.58 4.82
C GLY A 532 10.50 15.25 5.27
N GLY A 533 11.59 14.95 4.55
CA GLY A 533 12.82 15.73 4.64
C GLY A 533 12.70 17.12 3.99
N ASP A 534 13.83 17.84 3.91
CA ASP A 534 13.87 19.15 3.25
C ASP A 534 13.57 19.07 1.74
N ASP A 535 13.86 17.92 1.11
CA ASP A 535 13.47 17.61 -0.26
C ASP A 535 12.22 16.72 -0.26
N GLU A 536 11.11 17.27 -0.74
CA GLU A 536 9.81 16.57 -0.81
C GLU A 536 9.78 15.41 -1.82
N ASN A 537 10.79 15.30 -2.69
CA ASN A 537 10.92 14.23 -3.68
C ASN A 537 11.93 13.14 -3.27
N ASP A 538 12.70 13.37 -2.19
CA ASP A 538 13.63 12.38 -1.67
C ASP A 538 12.88 11.38 -0.78
N HIS A 539 12.60 10.20 -1.33
CA HIS A 539 12.03 9.06 -0.61
C HIS A 539 13.08 7.97 -0.34
N THR A 540 14.37 8.33 -0.30
CA THR A 540 15.45 7.36 -0.09
C THR A 540 15.45 6.89 1.37
N PRO A 541 15.27 5.58 1.64
CA PRO A 541 15.39 5.04 2.99
C PRO A 541 16.75 5.35 3.60
N ARG A 542 16.78 5.74 4.86
CA ARG A 542 18.01 6.04 5.59
C ARG A 542 17.88 5.72 7.07
N CYS A 543 18.98 5.29 7.66
CA CYS A 543 19.06 5.13 9.10
C CYS A 543 19.13 6.51 9.76
N VAL A 544 18.29 6.72 10.76
CA VAL A 544 18.25 7.95 11.56
C VAL A 544 18.34 7.59 13.04
N SER A 545 18.90 8.49 13.85
CA SER A 545 19.12 8.19 15.27
C SER A 545 17.82 8.00 16.05
N MET A 546 17.84 7.07 16.99
CA MET A 546 16.86 6.93 18.08
C MET A 546 16.83 8.18 18.97
N THR A 547 17.90 8.98 19.00
CA THR A 547 17.93 10.24 19.74
C THR A 547 17.34 11.36 18.88
N PRO A 548 16.28 12.05 19.35
CA PRO A 548 15.71 13.17 18.63
C PRO A 548 16.75 14.29 18.42
N PRO A 549 16.77 14.96 17.26
CA PRO A 549 17.59 16.16 17.07
C PRO A 549 17.21 17.26 18.07
N LEU A 550 18.21 17.91 18.65
CA LEU A 550 18.07 18.94 19.70
C LEU A 550 17.36 20.23 19.27
#